data_AF-A0A978U9P4-F1
#
_entry.id   AF-A0A978U9P4-F1
#
_cell.length_a   1.000
_cell.length_b   1.000
_cell.length_c   1.000
_cell.angle_alpha   90.00
_cell.angle_beta   90.00
_cell.angle_gamma   90.00
#
_symmetry.space_group_name_H-M   'P 1'
#
loop_
_entity.id
_entity.type
_entity.pdbx_description
1 polymer ?
#
loop_
_entity_poly.entity_id
_entity_poly.type
_entity_poly.pdbx_seq_one_letter_code
_entity_poly.pdbx_strand_id
1 'polypeptide(L)'
;MASRISLDPTPVGKFPKHPQQLPLFAISPLGFHSKTTSFRTISSSRGGLPVPQPLRAVKEEVIESLNSESTRDSQTTPPSSTKLVLVVGGSGGVGQLVVAYLLNRKIKSRLLLRDPEKATALFGEQDEETLQVRKGDTRNPGDLDPSIFEGVTHVICCTGTTAFPSKRWDGDNTPEKVDWEGVRNLISALPSSVKRVVLVSSIGVTKCNELPWSIMNLFGVLKYKKMGEDFLEKSGLPFTIIRAGRLTDGPYTSYDLNTLLKATAGQRRAVLIGQGDKLVGEASRLAVAEACIQALDIEFTQGKAYEINSVEGEGPGSDQQKWRELFKTAETQ
;
A
#
# COMPACT_ATOMS: atom_id res chain seq x y z
N MET A 1 -15.74 50.36 -47.89
CA MET A 1 -16.09 51.33 -46.83
C MET A 1 -16.37 50.55 -45.56
N ALA A 2 -15.48 50.63 -44.59
CA ALA A 2 -15.51 49.86 -43.34
C ALA A 2 -16.06 50.73 -42.21
N SER A 3 -17.08 50.24 -41.52
CA SER A 3 -17.70 50.89 -40.35
C SER A 3 -16.94 50.46 -39.09
N ARG A 4 -16.19 51.38 -38.47
CA ARG A 4 -15.49 51.19 -37.20
C ARG A 4 -16.47 51.29 -36.03
N ILE A 5 -16.55 50.25 -35.21
CA ILE A 5 -17.14 50.30 -33.87
C ILE A 5 -15.97 50.45 -32.88
N SER A 6 -15.96 51.56 -32.15
CA SER A 6 -14.98 51.90 -31.12
C SER A 6 -15.47 51.35 -29.78
N LEU A 7 -14.66 50.52 -29.12
CA LEU A 7 -14.89 50.05 -27.75
C LEU A 7 -13.83 50.69 -26.86
N ASP A 8 -14.28 51.51 -25.92
CA ASP A 8 -13.45 52.15 -24.90
C ASP A 8 -12.92 51.12 -23.88
N PRO A 9 -11.65 51.22 -23.43
CA PRO A 9 -11.07 50.35 -22.43
C PRO A 9 -11.45 50.79 -21.00
N THR A 10 -12.04 49.87 -20.23
CA THR A 10 -12.28 50.00 -18.80
C THR A 10 -10.98 50.14 -17.99
N PRO A 11 -10.95 50.97 -16.92
CA PRO A 11 -9.73 51.26 -16.19
C PRO A 11 -9.26 50.11 -15.29
N VAL A 12 -7.97 49.81 -15.40
CA VAL A 12 -7.21 48.85 -14.60
C VAL A 12 -7.04 49.37 -13.17
N GLY A 13 -7.69 48.72 -12.20
CA GLY A 13 -7.49 48.95 -10.78
C GLY A 13 -6.10 48.51 -10.32
N LYS A 14 -5.32 49.45 -9.76
CA LYS A 14 -4.02 49.21 -9.14
C LYS A 14 -4.21 48.57 -7.76
N PHE A 15 -3.68 47.36 -7.55
CA PHE A 15 -3.55 46.76 -6.21
C PHE A 15 -2.17 47.08 -5.61
N PRO A 16 -2.09 47.44 -4.32
CA PRO A 16 -0.85 47.86 -3.67
C PRO A 16 0.09 46.68 -3.34
N LYS A 17 1.40 46.98 -3.35
CA LYS A 17 2.51 46.08 -3.04
C LYS A 17 2.79 46.07 -1.52
N HIS A 18 2.83 44.88 -0.93
CA HIS A 18 3.47 44.50 0.34
C HIS A 18 2.87 44.98 1.69
N PRO A 19 3.15 44.25 2.80
CA PRO A 19 2.14 43.76 3.73
C PRO A 19 2.00 44.61 4.99
N GLN A 20 0.76 44.78 5.46
CA GLN A 20 0.48 45.35 6.78
C GLN A 20 0.39 44.22 7.83
N GLN A 21 1.26 44.31 8.83
CA GLN A 21 1.23 43.51 10.05
C GLN A 21 -0.04 43.82 10.86
N LEU A 22 -0.76 42.78 11.28
CA LEU A 22 -1.83 42.86 12.27
C LEU A 22 -1.29 42.47 13.66
N PRO A 23 -1.70 43.13 14.75
CA PRO A 23 -1.17 42.89 16.09
C PRO A 23 -1.71 41.58 16.69
N LEU A 24 -0.79 40.85 17.35
CA LEU A 24 -1.04 39.69 18.19
C LEU A 24 -1.85 40.08 19.42
N PHE A 25 -3.07 39.55 19.56
CA PHE A 25 -3.76 39.50 20.86
C PHE A 25 -3.30 38.27 21.63
N ALA A 26 -2.68 38.51 22.77
CA ALA A 26 -2.26 37.51 23.73
C ALA A 26 -3.48 36.91 24.45
N ILE A 27 -3.61 35.58 24.42
CA ILE A 27 -4.51 34.83 25.28
C ILE A 27 -3.63 34.05 26.25
N SER A 28 -3.64 34.46 27.53
CA SER A 28 -2.95 33.79 28.62
C SER A 28 -3.66 32.48 29.02
N PRO A 29 -2.92 31.49 29.58
CA PRO A 29 -3.40 30.12 29.76
C PRO A 29 -4.30 29.96 30.98
N LEU A 30 -5.43 29.26 30.83
CA LEU A 30 -6.20 28.76 31.96
C LEU A 30 -5.56 27.49 32.53
N GLY A 31 -5.34 27.53 33.83
CA GLY A 31 -4.58 26.57 34.62
C GLY A 31 -5.21 25.18 34.72
N PHE A 32 -4.31 24.21 34.81
CA PHE A 32 -4.57 22.85 35.27
C PHE A 32 -5.04 22.86 36.73
N HIS A 33 -6.24 22.34 36.99
CA HIS A 33 -6.62 21.86 38.31
C HIS A 33 -6.49 20.34 38.37
N SER A 34 -5.42 19.91 39.06
CA SER A 34 -5.26 18.55 39.59
C SER A 34 -6.36 18.28 40.62
N LYS A 35 -7.26 17.34 40.31
CA LYS A 35 -8.11 16.69 41.33
C LYS A 35 -7.45 15.37 41.73
N THR A 36 -6.93 15.40 42.94
CA THR A 36 -6.53 14.25 43.74
C THR A 36 -7.71 13.30 43.94
N THR A 37 -7.54 12.03 43.61
CA THR A 37 -8.31 10.95 44.21
C THR A 37 -7.36 9.87 44.70
N SER A 38 -7.44 9.66 46.01
CA SER A 38 -6.68 8.72 46.81
C SER A 38 -7.25 7.31 46.61
N PHE A 39 -6.40 6.35 46.24
CA PHE A 39 -6.69 4.94 46.48
C PHE A 39 -5.71 4.40 47.51
N ARG A 40 -6.28 3.96 48.62
CA ARG A 40 -5.61 3.40 49.79
C ARG A 40 -4.99 2.04 49.47
N THR A 41 -3.72 1.91 49.83
CA THR A 41 -3.01 0.65 50.06
C THR A 41 -3.62 -0.08 51.26
N ILE A 42 -3.91 -1.38 51.11
CA ILE A 42 -4.01 -2.32 52.23
C ILE A 42 -2.90 -3.35 52.04
N SER A 43 -2.04 -3.43 53.04
CA SER A 43 -1.06 -4.47 53.27
C SER A 43 -1.64 -5.52 54.21
N SER A 44 -1.42 -6.80 53.92
CA SER A 44 -1.06 -7.76 54.96
C SER A 44 -0.29 -8.94 54.37
N SER A 45 0.85 -9.20 55.00
CA SER A 45 1.79 -10.32 54.91
C SER A 45 1.12 -11.68 55.28
N ARG A 46 1.70 -12.87 55.11
CA ARG A 46 3.04 -13.34 55.53
C ARG A 46 3.22 -14.85 55.18
N GLY A 47 4.48 -15.25 54.95
CA GLY A 47 5.00 -16.64 55.11
C GLY A 47 5.03 -17.47 53.82
N GLY A 48 6.09 -18.17 53.43
CA GLY A 48 7.38 -18.54 54.04
C GLY A 48 7.89 -19.79 53.29
N LEU A 49 9.16 -19.76 52.88
CA LEU A 49 9.98 -20.76 52.13
C LEU A 49 10.09 -22.14 52.87
N PRO A 50 10.76 -23.22 52.37
CA PRO A 50 11.80 -23.27 51.30
C PRO A 50 11.83 -24.53 50.37
N VAL A 51 12.76 -24.42 49.40
CA VAL A 51 13.29 -25.41 48.43
C VAL A 51 13.95 -26.62 49.11
N PRO A 52 13.98 -27.82 48.48
CA PRO A 52 15.28 -28.36 48.02
C PRO A 52 15.24 -29.18 46.71
N GLN A 53 16.34 -29.11 45.94
CA GLN A 53 16.87 -30.17 45.05
C GLN A 53 18.18 -30.70 45.71
N PRO A 54 18.94 -31.68 45.15
CA PRO A 54 18.71 -32.66 44.06
C PRO A 54 19.01 -34.11 44.52
N LEU A 55 18.93 -35.14 43.65
CA LEU A 55 19.89 -36.28 43.58
C LEU A 55 19.63 -37.24 42.39
N ARG A 56 20.75 -37.66 41.79
CA ARG A 56 21.10 -38.79 40.88
C ARG A 56 20.18 -40.04 40.92
N ALA A 57 20.21 -41.04 40.02
CA ALA A 57 20.61 -41.30 38.63
C ALA A 57 20.53 -42.85 38.43
N VAL A 58 20.27 -43.31 37.19
CA VAL A 58 20.70 -44.60 36.55
C VAL A 58 19.79 -45.87 36.58
N LYS A 59 19.56 -46.39 35.34
CA LYS A 59 19.23 -47.76 34.82
C LYS A 59 17.81 -48.32 35.06
N GLU A 60 17.17 -49.03 34.12
CA GLU A 60 17.68 -50.12 33.26
C GLU A 60 16.79 -50.41 32.01
N GLU A 61 17.24 -51.38 31.20
CA GLU A 61 17.01 -51.79 29.79
C GLU A 61 15.60 -52.28 29.36
N VAL A 62 15.15 -51.97 28.11
CA VAL A 62 15.12 -52.76 26.84
C VAL A 62 14.23 -54.01 26.83
N ILE A 63 13.14 -53.98 26.05
CA ILE A 63 12.64 -55.11 25.23
C ILE A 63 12.02 -54.57 23.92
N GLU A 64 12.53 -55.07 22.80
CA GLU A 64 12.00 -54.91 21.42
C GLU A 64 10.67 -55.65 21.22
N SER A 65 9.74 -55.06 20.46
CA SER A 65 8.81 -55.86 19.64
C SER A 65 8.31 -55.08 18.42
N LEU A 66 8.16 -55.83 17.33
CA LEU A 66 8.09 -55.41 15.94
C LEU A 66 6.76 -54.79 15.51
N ASN A 67 6.88 -53.85 14.56
CA ASN A 67 6.00 -53.50 13.44
C ASN A 67 4.48 -53.43 13.66
N SER A 68 3.96 -52.21 13.58
CA SER A 68 2.69 -51.94 12.90
C SER A 68 2.81 -50.62 12.15
N GLU A 69 2.60 -50.68 10.84
CA GLU A 69 2.54 -49.54 9.95
C GLU A 69 1.56 -48.50 10.47
N SER A 70 2.05 -47.30 10.73
CA SER A 70 1.23 -46.09 10.72
C SER A 70 1.94 -45.09 9.82
N THR A 71 1.31 -44.89 8.66
CA THR A 71 1.53 -43.80 7.72
C THR A 71 1.71 -42.50 8.49
N ARG A 72 2.96 -42.05 8.61
CA ARG A 72 3.28 -40.69 9.03
C ARG A 72 2.89 -39.78 7.88
N ASP A 73 1.72 -39.16 8.00
CA ASP A 73 1.45 -37.87 7.36
C ASP A 73 2.52 -36.90 7.85
N SER A 74 3.59 -36.85 7.08
CA SER A 74 4.54 -35.76 7.15
C SER A 74 3.78 -34.54 6.66
N GLN A 75 3.38 -33.70 7.60
CA GLN A 75 2.99 -32.32 7.34
C GLN A 75 4.15 -31.68 6.58
N THR A 76 4.01 -31.69 5.26
CA THR A 76 4.91 -30.99 4.35
C THR A 76 4.76 -29.52 4.67
N THR A 77 5.75 -28.98 5.40
CA THR A 77 6.00 -27.55 5.46
C THR A 77 5.98 -27.03 4.01
N PRO A 78 5.15 -26.02 3.66
CA PRO A 78 5.18 -25.49 2.32
C PRO A 78 6.60 -25.00 2.02
N PRO A 79 7.14 -25.25 0.82
CA PRO A 79 8.50 -24.88 0.48
C PRO A 79 8.69 -23.39 0.71
N SER A 80 9.79 -23.03 1.39
CA SER A 80 10.38 -21.69 1.42
C SER A 80 10.11 -21.01 0.08
N SER A 81 9.19 -20.04 0.06
CA SER A 81 8.68 -19.53 -1.20
C SER A 81 9.83 -18.83 -1.93
N THR A 82 10.11 -19.24 -3.17
CA THR A 82 11.08 -18.61 -4.07
C THR A 82 10.66 -17.20 -4.51
N LYS A 83 9.61 -16.65 -3.88
CA LYS A 83 9.02 -15.36 -4.19
C LYS A 83 9.74 -14.25 -3.45
N LEU A 84 10.45 -13.42 -4.21
CA LEU A 84 10.90 -12.10 -3.78
C LEU A 84 10.02 -11.02 -4.44
N VAL A 85 9.32 -10.23 -3.63
CA VAL A 85 8.41 -9.17 -4.08
C VAL A 85 9.07 -7.79 -3.94
N LEU A 86 9.27 -7.09 -5.05
CA LEU A 86 9.66 -5.67 -5.04
C LEU A 86 8.41 -4.80 -4.82
N VAL A 87 8.41 -3.97 -3.77
CA VAL A 87 7.35 -2.99 -3.51
C VAL A 87 7.88 -1.59 -3.77
N VAL A 88 7.27 -0.91 -4.75
CA VAL A 88 7.56 0.49 -5.08
C VAL A 88 6.42 1.36 -4.57
N GLY A 89 6.74 2.48 -3.91
CA GLY A 89 5.74 3.27 -3.20
C GLY A 89 5.37 2.69 -1.83
N GLY A 90 6.24 1.86 -1.24
CA GLY A 90 6.05 1.22 0.06
C GLY A 90 5.86 2.18 1.24
N SER A 91 6.29 3.44 1.13
CA SER A 91 6.06 4.48 2.15
C SER A 91 4.72 5.22 2.00
N GLY A 92 3.94 4.94 0.95
CA GLY A 92 2.60 5.49 0.74
C GLY A 92 1.51 4.69 1.47
N GLY A 93 0.28 5.21 1.53
CA GLY A 93 -0.79 4.61 2.35
C GLY A 93 -1.16 3.16 1.97
N VAL A 94 -1.29 2.85 0.68
CA VAL A 94 -1.52 1.45 0.24
C VAL A 94 -0.24 0.63 0.34
N GLY A 95 0.90 1.20 -0.06
CA GLY A 95 2.19 0.52 -0.03
C GLY A 95 2.60 0.04 1.36
N GLN A 96 2.37 0.84 2.40
CA GLN A 96 2.67 0.45 3.79
C GLN A 96 1.90 -0.80 4.21
N LEU A 97 0.62 -0.91 3.81
CA LEU A 97 -0.18 -2.11 4.06
C LEU A 97 0.30 -3.33 3.27
N VAL A 98 0.68 -3.12 2.01
CA VAL A 98 1.25 -4.21 1.19
C VAL A 98 2.50 -4.76 1.87
N VAL A 99 3.43 -3.91 2.29
CA VAL A 99 4.64 -4.32 3.01
C VAL A 99 4.26 -5.03 4.30
N ALA A 100 3.34 -4.47 5.08
CA ALA A 100 2.88 -5.05 6.34
C ALA A 100 2.32 -6.47 6.17
N TYR A 101 1.49 -6.69 5.15
CA TYR A 101 0.92 -7.99 4.85
C TYR A 101 1.97 -8.99 4.33
N LEU A 102 2.94 -8.55 3.53
CA LEU A 102 4.04 -9.41 3.08
C LEU A 102 4.90 -9.89 4.27
N LEU A 103 5.26 -8.97 5.18
CA LEU A 103 5.99 -9.27 6.41
C LEU A 103 5.21 -10.25 7.30
N ASN A 104 3.92 -9.99 7.52
CA ASN A 104 3.06 -10.87 8.32
C ASN A 104 2.93 -12.29 7.73
N ARG A 105 3.00 -12.41 6.40
CA ARG A 105 3.00 -13.70 5.67
C ARG A 105 4.39 -14.32 5.51
N LYS A 106 5.44 -13.69 6.04
CA LYS A 106 6.84 -14.11 5.89
C LYS A 106 7.26 -14.26 4.42
N ILE A 107 6.72 -13.42 3.55
CA ILE A 107 7.09 -13.37 2.13
C ILE A 107 8.28 -12.40 2.00
N LYS A 108 9.37 -12.86 1.40
CA LYS A 108 10.57 -12.04 1.19
C LYS A 108 10.21 -10.84 0.33
N SER A 109 10.59 -9.66 0.77
CA SER A 109 10.26 -8.42 0.09
C SER A 109 11.46 -7.49 -0.01
N ARG A 110 11.45 -6.67 -1.07
CA ARG A 110 12.41 -5.61 -1.31
C ARG A 110 11.66 -4.31 -1.50
N LEU A 111 12.07 -3.25 -0.82
CA LEU A 111 11.47 -1.92 -0.92
C LEU A 111 12.38 -1.01 -1.72
N LEU A 112 11.80 -0.29 -2.67
CA LEU A 112 12.48 0.83 -3.32
C LEU A 112 11.95 2.14 -2.72
N LEU A 113 12.81 2.83 -1.97
CA LEU A 113 12.48 4.08 -1.29
C LEU A 113 13.45 5.19 -1.69
N ARG A 114 12.93 6.42 -1.81
CA ARG A 114 13.77 7.63 -1.97
C ARG A 114 14.61 7.91 -0.72
N ASP A 115 14.05 7.57 0.43
CA ASP A 115 14.62 7.76 1.76
C ASP A 115 14.58 6.41 2.50
N PRO A 116 15.69 5.67 2.54
CA PRO A 116 15.76 4.35 3.17
C PRO A 116 15.48 4.35 4.68
N GLU A 117 15.77 5.44 5.39
CA GLU A 117 15.58 5.53 6.85
C GLU A 117 14.11 5.41 7.25
N LYS A 118 13.20 5.77 6.34
CA LYS A 118 11.76 5.59 6.53
C LYS A 118 11.35 4.12 6.67
N ALA A 119 12.13 3.18 6.15
CA ALA A 119 11.78 1.77 6.29
C ALA A 119 11.77 1.35 7.77
N THR A 120 12.83 1.67 8.52
CA THR A 120 12.93 1.36 9.94
C THR A 120 11.85 2.08 10.74
N ALA A 121 11.59 3.35 10.42
CA ALA A 121 10.54 4.12 11.08
C ALA A 121 9.13 3.55 10.85
N LEU A 122 8.84 3.00 9.67
CA LEU A 122 7.51 2.50 9.30
C LEU A 122 7.28 1.02 9.66
N PHE A 123 8.33 0.21 9.61
CA PHE A 123 8.23 -1.25 9.69
C PHE A 123 9.09 -1.86 10.81
N GLY A 124 9.80 -1.03 11.58
CA GLY A 124 10.76 -1.49 12.58
C GLY A 124 12.03 -2.04 11.96
N GLU A 125 12.95 -2.50 12.81
CA GLU A 125 14.12 -3.26 12.35
C GLU A 125 13.68 -4.64 11.84
N GLN A 126 14.09 -4.96 10.62
CA GLN A 126 13.76 -6.21 9.94
C GLN A 126 15.06 -6.89 9.51
N ASP A 127 15.05 -8.21 9.51
CA ASP A 127 16.15 -9.02 9.00
C ASP A 127 16.30 -8.86 7.47
N GLU A 128 17.54 -8.76 6.95
CA GLU A 128 17.81 -8.57 5.52
C GLU A 128 17.34 -9.75 4.65
N GLU A 129 17.15 -10.94 5.21
CA GLU A 129 16.56 -12.08 4.52
C GLU A 129 15.05 -11.92 4.34
N THR A 130 14.41 -11.08 5.15
CA THR A 130 12.95 -10.84 5.15
C THR A 130 12.60 -9.57 4.39
N LEU A 131 13.28 -8.46 4.71
CA LEU A 131 13.02 -7.14 4.13
C LEU A 131 14.32 -6.47 3.70
N GLN A 132 14.48 -6.29 2.40
CA GLN A 132 15.62 -5.56 1.84
C GLN A 132 15.19 -4.15 1.47
N VAL A 133 16.03 -3.16 1.74
CA VAL A 133 15.74 -1.76 1.38
C VAL A 133 16.78 -1.29 0.36
N ARG A 134 16.30 -0.79 -0.79
CA ARG A 134 17.13 -0.18 -1.83
C ARG A 134 16.74 1.29 -1.96
N LYS A 135 17.75 2.14 -2.11
CA LYS A 135 17.56 3.57 -2.38
C LYS A 135 17.32 3.76 -3.89
N GLY A 136 16.30 4.54 -4.23
CA GLY A 136 16.11 5.01 -5.60
C GLY A 136 14.80 5.76 -5.82
N ASP A 137 14.76 6.56 -6.88
CA ASP A 137 13.58 7.30 -7.32
C ASP A 137 13.21 6.87 -8.74
N THR A 138 12.01 6.33 -8.93
CA THR A 138 11.55 5.90 -10.26
C THR A 138 11.48 7.03 -11.28
N ARG A 139 11.38 8.28 -10.82
CA ARG A 139 11.41 9.46 -11.71
C ARG A 139 12.77 9.65 -12.37
N ASN A 140 13.82 9.08 -11.81
CA ASN A 140 15.19 9.15 -12.29
C ASN A 140 15.62 7.76 -12.80
N PRO A 141 15.73 7.53 -14.13
CA PRO A 141 16.16 6.24 -14.66
C PRO A 141 17.53 5.78 -14.13
N GLY A 142 18.44 6.71 -13.85
CA GLY A 142 19.77 6.42 -13.30
C GLY A 142 19.76 5.85 -11.88
N ASP A 143 18.66 5.99 -11.14
CA ASP A 143 18.53 5.40 -9.80
C ASP A 143 18.04 3.94 -9.85
N LEU A 144 17.65 3.43 -11.02
CA LEU A 144 17.09 2.08 -11.22
C LEU A 144 18.18 1.09 -11.66
N ASP A 145 19.20 0.95 -10.83
CA ASP A 145 20.31 0.03 -11.07
C ASP A 145 19.82 -1.44 -11.20
N PRO A 146 20.35 -2.24 -12.15
CA PRO A 146 19.94 -3.63 -12.35
C PRO A 146 20.01 -4.52 -11.09
N SER A 147 20.93 -4.26 -10.16
CA SER A 147 21.04 -5.02 -8.90
C SER A 147 19.79 -4.89 -8.00
N ILE A 148 18.99 -3.83 -8.19
CA ILE A 148 17.70 -3.65 -7.50
C ILE A 148 16.72 -4.77 -7.89
N PHE A 149 16.84 -5.30 -9.09
CA PHE A 149 15.92 -6.31 -9.64
C PHE A 149 16.47 -7.74 -9.54
N GLU A 150 17.70 -7.93 -9.04
CA GLU A 150 18.31 -9.26 -8.91
C GLU A 150 17.48 -10.17 -8.00
N GLY A 151 17.06 -11.32 -8.54
CA GLY A 151 16.21 -12.29 -7.86
C GLY A 151 14.75 -11.86 -7.66
N VAL A 152 14.36 -10.65 -8.08
CA VAL A 152 12.97 -10.18 -8.00
C VAL A 152 12.11 -11.01 -8.93
N THR A 153 11.05 -11.59 -8.38
CA THR A 153 10.11 -12.43 -9.15
C THR A 153 8.78 -11.73 -9.38
N HIS A 154 8.39 -10.84 -8.46
CA HIS A 154 7.11 -10.14 -8.51
C HIS A 154 7.33 -8.68 -8.15
N VAL A 155 6.51 -7.79 -8.71
CA VAL A 155 6.56 -6.35 -8.44
C VAL A 155 5.17 -5.86 -8.07
N ILE A 156 5.05 -5.10 -6.99
CA ILE A 156 3.85 -4.33 -6.67
C ILE A 156 4.22 -2.84 -6.73
N CYS A 157 3.62 -2.13 -7.68
CA CYS A 157 3.81 -0.70 -7.87
C CYS A 157 2.60 0.06 -7.28
N CYS A 158 2.82 0.70 -6.13
CA CYS A 158 1.85 1.52 -5.42
C CYS A 158 2.15 3.03 -5.55
N THR A 159 2.96 3.44 -6.53
CA THR A 159 3.27 4.85 -6.75
C THR A 159 2.04 5.60 -7.28
N GLY A 160 1.93 6.86 -6.91
CA GLY A 160 0.94 7.74 -7.48
C GLY A 160 0.80 9.03 -6.70
N THR A 161 0.29 10.05 -7.40
CA THR A 161 -0.01 11.34 -6.80
C THR A 161 -1.39 11.35 -6.12
N THR A 162 -1.61 12.32 -5.22
CA THR A 162 -2.97 12.63 -4.75
C THR A 162 -3.80 13.17 -5.90
N ALA A 163 -5.10 12.86 -5.96
CA ALA A 163 -5.99 13.30 -7.06
C ALA A 163 -6.04 14.82 -7.27
N PHE A 164 -5.81 15.58 -6.19
CA PHE A 164 -5.73 17.04 -6.21
C PHE A 164 -4.33 17.51 -5.80
N PRO A 165 -3.89 18.68 -6.29
CA PRO A 165 -2.66 19.31 -5.84
C PRO A 165 -2.62 19.43 -4.32
N SER A 166 -1.49 19.07 -3.74
CA SER A 166 -1.22 19.19 -2.32
C SER A 166 0.28 19.39 -2.12
N LYS A 167 0.72 19.66 -0.89
CA LYS A 167 2.17 19.70 -0.56
C LYS A 167 2.93 18.41 -0.95
N ARG A 168 2.22 17.30 -1.18
CA ARG A 168 2.84 16.05 -1.67
C ARG A 168 3.30 16.13 -3.13
N TRP A 169 2.89 17.16 -3.87
CA TRP A 169 3.31 17.41 -5.26
C TRP A 169 4.58 18.25 -5.33
N ASP A 170 5.02 18.85 -4.21
CA ASP A 170 6.27 19.61 -4.13
C ASP A 170 7.48 18.74 -4.49
N GLY A 171 8.56 19.35 -4.99
CA GLY A 171 9.78 18.64 -5.37
C GLY A 171 9.59 17.72 -6.58
N ASP A 172 8.91 18.22 -7.60
CA ASP A 172 8.68 17.54 -8.90
C ASP A 172 7.83 16.26 -8.78
N ASN A 173 6.96 16.16 -7.77
CA ASN A 173 6.04 15.04 -7.59
C ASN A 173 4.73 15.28 -8.37
N THR A 174 4.85 15.72 -9.62
CA THR A 174 3.70 15.94 -10.50
C THR A 174 3.13 14.61 -11.00
N PRO A 175 1.86 14.58 -11.44
CA PRO A 175 1.28 13.38 -12.02
C PRO A 175 2.06 12.86 -13.24
N GLU A 176 2.57 13.77 -14.08
CA GLU A 176 3.43 13.39 -15.22
C GLU A 176 4.69 12.65 -14.77
N LYS A 177 5.38 13.20 -13.77
CA LYS A 177 6.62 12.62 -13.26
C LYS A 177 6.40 11.30 -12.56
N VAL A 178 5.37 11.21 -11.71
CA VAL A 178 5.17 10.04 -10.85
C VAL A 178 4.33 8.96 -11.54
N ASP A 179 3.16 9.32 -12.06
CA ASP A 179 2.17 8.36 -12.60
C ASP A 179 2.52 7.92 -14.02
N TRP A 180 3.22 8.76 -14.81
CA TRP A 180 3.69 8.41 -16.15
C TRP A 180 5.19 8.07 -16.19
N GLU A 181 6.08 9.06 -16.06
CA GLU A 181 7.51 8.86 -16.27
C GLU A 181 8.07 7.82 -15.29
N GLY A 182 7.70 7.90 -14.01
CA GLY A 182 8.13 6.97 -12.98
C GLY A 182 7.72 5.53 -13.26
N VAL A 183 6.46 5.31 -13.66
CA VAL A 183 5.98 3.98 -14.05
C VAL A 183 6.71 3.49 -15.30
N ARG A 184 6.80 4.32 -16.35
CA ARG A 184 7.51 3.97 -17.58
C ARG A 184 8.96 3.55 -17.31
N ASN A 185 9.69 4.32 -16.51
CA ASN A 185 11.08 4.05 -16.18
C ASN A 185 11.21 2.74 -15.38
N LEU A 186 10.34 2.52 -14.38
CA LEU A 186 10.30 1.27 -13.63
C LEU A 186 10.09 0.09 -14.57
N ILE A 187 9.02 0.11 -15.38
CA ILE A 187 8.67 -0.98 -16.30
C ILE A 187 9.80 -1.23 -17.31
N SER A 188 10.47 -0.19 -17.80
CA SER A 188 11.59 -0.31 -18.73
C SER A 188 12.83 -0.98 -18.11
N ALA A 189 13.00 -0.85 -16.79
CA ALA A 189 14.14 -1.43 -16.07
C ALA A 189 13.87 -2.86 -15.58
N LEU A 190 12.62 -3.33 -15.60
CA LEU A 190 12.28 -4.67 -15.12
C LEU A 190 12.83 -5.75 -16.06
N PRO A 191 13.47 -6.80 -15.52
CA PRO A 191 13.91 -7.93 -16.32
C PRO A 191 12.73 -8.80 -16.75
N SER A 192 12.88 -9.51 -17.87
CA SER A 192 11.88 -10.47 -18.37
C SER A 192 11.65 -11.67 -17.47
N SER A 193 12.49 -11.87 -16.44
CA SER A 193 12.31 -12.91 -15.42
C SER A 193 11.18 -12.62 -14.42
N VAL A 194 10.65 -11.39 -14.39
CA VAL A 194 9.51 -11.02 -13.55
C VAL A 194 8.27 -11.80 -13.97
N LYS A 195 7.70 -12.56 -13.03
CA LYS A 195 6.53 -13.43 -13.21
C LYS A 195 5.21 -12.68 -13.09
N ARG A 196 5.17 -11.55 -12.38
CA ARG A 196 3.99 -10.70 -12.26
C ARG A 196 4.34 -9.27 -11.84
N VAL A 197 3.76 -8.30 -12.53
CA VAL A 197 3.70 -6.89 -12.12
C VAL A 197 2.27 -6.54 -11.72
N VAL A 198 2.06 -6.09 -10.50
CA VAL A 198 0.77 -5.55 -10.06
C VAL A 198 0.88 -4.03 -9.97
N LEU A 199 0.07 -3.32 -10.73
CA LEU A 199 0.04 -1.86 -10.76
C LEU A 199 -1.23 -1.34 -10.08
N VAL A 200 -1.07 -0.50 -9.06
CA VAL A 200 -2.20 0.23 -8.45
C VAL A 200 -2.47 1.49 -9.27
N SER A 201 -3.64 1.53 -9.88
CA SER A 201 -4.15 2.61 -10.70
C SER A 201 -5.44 3.18 -10.09
N SER A 202 -6.23 3.91 -10.89
CA SER A 202 -7.47 4.55 -10.46
C SER A 202 -8.62 4.14 -11.36
N ILE A 203 -9.82 4.06 -10.78
CA ILE A 203 -11.06 3.99 -11.56
C ILE A 203 -11.19 5.26 -12.43
N GLY A 204 -11.66 5.09 -13.66
CA GLY A 204 -12.00 6.17 -14.60
C GLY A 204 -10.91 6.55 -15.59
N VAL A 205 -9.77 5.85 -15.58
CA VAL A 205 -8.64 6.13 -16.47
C VAL A 205 -8.98 5.94 -17.95
N THR A 206 -9.92 5.04 -18.30
CA THR A 206 -10.39 4.85 -19.68
C THR A 206 -11.39 5.92 -20.13
N LYS A 207 -11.97 6.68 -19.18
CA LYS A 207 -12.97 7.72 -19.41
C LYS A 207 -12.42 9.13 -19.21
N CYS A 208 -11.09 9.29 -19.23
CA CYS A 208 -10.41 10.56 -18.89
C CYS A 208 -10.83 11.79 -19.72
N ASN A 209 -11.50 11.60 -20.86
CA ASN A 209 -12.03 12.65 -21.73
C ASN A 209 -13.58 12.76 -21.71
N GLU A 210 -14.29 11.91 -20.98
CA GLU A 210 -15.75 11.92 -20.87
C GLU A 210 -16.23 12.72 -19.66
N LEU A 211 -17.39 13.38 -19.75
CA LEU A 211 -18.01 14.02 -18.58
C LEU A 211 -18.64 12.95 -17.66
N PRO A 212 -18.54 13.06 -16.31
CA PRO A 212 -17.89 14.10 -15.51
C PRO A 212 -16.40 13.86 -15.22
N TRP A 213 -15.80 12.78 -15.73
CA TRP A 213 -14.41 12.37 -15.47
C TRP A 213 -13.37 13.39 -15.96
N SER A 214 -13.66 14.13 -17.04
CA SER A 214 -12.82 15.24 -17.50
C SER A 214 -12.70 16.37 -16.47
N ILE A 215 -13.73 16.59 -15.64
CA ILE A 215 -13.70 17.55 -14.52
C ILE A 215 -12.86 16.99 -13.36
N MET A 216 -12.93 15.67 -13.12
CA MET A 216 -12.11 15.02 -12.10
C MET A 216 -10.64 14.84 -12.53
N ASN A 217 -10.36 14.89 -13.84
CA ASN A 217 -9.03 14.87 -14.44
C ASN A 217 -8.44 16.28 -14.64
N LEU A 218 -8.95 17.30 -13.94
CA LEU A 218 -8.52 18.70 -14.11
C LEU A 218 -7.00 18.91 -13.95
N PHE A 219 -6.32 18.01 -13.23
CA PHE A 219 -4.88 18.03 -13.01
C PHE A 219 -4.12 16.90 -13.72
N GLY A 220 -4.74 16.22 -14.68
CA GLY A 220 -4.10 15.22 -15.55
C GLY A 220 -3.82 13.85 -14.91
N VAL A 221 -4.16 13.63 -13.64
CA VAL A 221 -3.84 12.40 -12.90
C VAL A 221 -4.35 11.15 -13.61
N LEU A 222 -5.61 11.13 -14.07
CA LEU A 222 -6.18 9.97 -14.76
C LEU A 222 -5.52 9.75 -16.13
N LYS A 223 -5.17 10.83 -16.84
CA LYS A 223 -4.42 10.77 -18.10
C LYS A 223 -3.07 10.09 -17.91
N TYR A 224 -2.26 10.55 -16.97
CA TYR A 224 -0.90 10.01 -16.77
C TYR A 224 -0.93 8.59 -16.19
N LYS A 225 -1.89 8.27 -15.31
CA LYS A 225 -2.13 6.89 -14.89
C LYS A 225 -2.49 5.97 -16.06
N LYS A 226 -3.36 6.42 -16.98
CA LYS A 226 -3.67 5.63 -18.19
C LYS A 226 -2.45 5.41 -19.07
N MET A 227 -1.62 6.44 -19.25
CA MET A 227 -0.37 6.30 -20.01
C MET A 227 0.55 5.24 -19.36
N GLY A 228 0.67 5.24 -18.03
CA GLY A 228 1.40 4.21 -17.27
C GLY A 228 0.84 2.79 -17.48
N GLU A 229 -0.49 2.64 -17.44
CA GLU A 229 -1.15 1.37 -17.77
C GLU A 229 -0.86 0.93 -19.20
N ASP A 230 -1.03 1.81 -20.19
CA ASP A 230 -0.80 1.51 -21.61
C ASP A 230 0.62 1.02 -21.87
N PHE A 231 1.60 1.60 -21.17
CA PHE A 231 2.99 1.21 -21.31
C PHE A 231 3.27 -0.15 -20.67
N LEU A 232 2.69 -0.43 -19.50
CA LEU A 232 2.77 -1.76 -18.89
C LEU A 232 2.10 -2.82 -19.79
N GLU A 233 0.91 -2.54 -20.31
CA GLU A 233 0.16 -3.43 -21.21
C GLU A 233 0.98 -3.77 -22.47
N LYS A 234 1.73 -2.80 -23.02
CA LYS A 234 2.57 -2.96 -24.21
C LYS A 234 3.96 -3.54 -23.93
N SER A 235 4.36 -3.68 -22.65
CA SER A 235 5.71 -4.12 -22.27
C SER A 235 6.00 -5.60 -22.54
N GLY A 236 4.95 -6.41 -22.66
CA GLY A 236 5.06 -7.88 -22.72
C GLY A 236 5.30 -8.56 -21.37
N LEU A 237 5.43 -7.81 -20.27
CA LEU A 237 5.54 -8.37 -18.93
C LEU A 237 4.17 -8.91 -18.46
N PRO A 238 4.14 -10.04 -17.73
CA PRO A 238 2.91 -10.50 -17.08
C PRO A 238 2.42 -9.46 -16.06
N PHE A 239 1.18 -8.99 -16.18
CA PHE A 239 0.68 -7.94 -15.29
C PHE A 239 -0.74 -8.17 -14.76
N THR A 240 -1.10 -7.45 -13.70
CA THR A 240 -2.49 -7.21 -13.26
C THR A 240 -2.61 -5.75 -12.83
N ILE A 241 -3.65 -5.05 -13.28
CA ILE A 241 -3.90 -3.66 -12.88
C ILE A 241 -5.07 -3.62 -11.89
N ILE A 242 -4.89 -2.94 -10.76
CA ILE A 242 -5.93 -2.72 -9.75
C ILE A 242 -6.30 -1.23 -9.74
N ARG A 243 -7.45 -0.90 -10.31
CA ARG A 243 -8.02 0.45 -10.39
C ARG A 243 -8.88 0.73 -9.15
N ALA A 244 -8.32 1.46 -8.19
CA ALA A 244 -9.03 1.74 -6.95
C ALA A 244 -9.99 2.93 -7.08
N GLY A 245 -11.15 2.83 -6.41
CA GLY A 245 -12.00 3.98 -6.13
C GLY A 245 -11.34 4.97 -5.17
N ARG A 246 -12.10 5.99 -4.72
CA ARG A 246 -11.58 7.00 -3.78
C ARG A 246 -11.15 6.33 -2.47
N LEU A 247 -9.87 6.43 -2.13
CA LEU A 247 -9.31 5.74 -0.97
C LEU A 247 -9.73 6.38 0.37
N THR A 248 -10.38 5.62 1.25
CA THR A 248 -11.05 6.15 2.46
C THR A 248 -10.37 5.92 3.80
N ASP A 249 -9.66 4.81 3.99
CA ASP A 249 -9.21 4.44 5.35
C ASP A 249 -8.07 5.31 5.86
N GLY A 250 -8.13 5.59 7.17
CA GLY A 250 -7.55 6.71 7.94
C GLY A 250 -6.06 7.08 7.79
N PRO A 251 -5.57 8.01 8.63
CA PRO A 251 -4.28 8.69 8.42
C PRO A 251 -3.10 7.73 8.59
N TYR A 252 -2.31 7.54 7.54
CA TYR A 252 -1.03 6.83 7.59
C TYR A 252 0.08 7.74 8.12
N THR A 253 -0.09 8.15 9.37
CA THR A 253 0.97 8.69 10.25
C THR A 253 1.18 7.80 11.47
N SER A 254 0.56 6.61 11.52
CA SER A 254 0.86 5.62 12.55
C SER A 254 2.04 4.76 12.09
N TYR A 255 3.10 4.78 12.89
CA TYR A 255 4.38 4.11 12.64
C TYR A 255 4.48 2.73 13.32
N ASP A 256 3.37 2.19 13.82
CA ASP A 256 3.31 0.84 14.40
C ASP A 256 2.57 -0.12 13.46
N LEU A 257 3.27 -1.18 13.03
CA LEU A 257 2.77 -2.25 12.17
C LEU A 257 1.49 -2.89 12.71
N ASN A 258 1.44 -3.15 14.02
CA ASN A 258 0.27 -3.75 14.66
C ASN A 258 -0.93 -2.82 14.63
N THR A 259 -0.69 -1.52 14.82
CA THR A 259 -1.70 -0.48 14.66
C THR A 259 -2.13 -0.35 13.20
N LEU A 260 -1.23 -0.40 12.21
CA LEU A 260 -1.61 -0.36 10.79
C LEU A 260 -2.50 -1.53 10.37
N LEU A 261 -2.25 -2.73 10.91
CA LEU A 261 -3.06 -3.92 10.64
C LEU A 261 -4.39 -3.93 11.40
N LYS A 262 -4.44 -3.33 12.61
CA LYS A 262 -5.64 -3.32 13.47
C LYS A 262 -6.55 -2.10 13.26
N ALA A 263 -6.03 -0.96 12.81
CA ALA A 263 -6.71 0.34 12.97
C ALA A 263 -7.75 0.72 11.90
N THR A 264 -7.87 0.02 10.77
CA THR A 264 -8.35 0.74 9.57
C THR A 264 -9.34 0.01 8.69
N ALA A 265 -10.19 -0.82 9.28
CA ALA A 265 -11.38 -1.24 8.59
C ALA A 265 -12.59 -0.79 9.40
N GLY A 266 -13.19 0.34 9.02
CA GLY A 266 -14.56 0.64 9.44
C GLY A 266 -15.53 -0.47 9.02
N GLN A 267 -16.82 -0.20 9.02
CA GLN A 267 -17.82 -1.21 8.61
C GLN A 267 -17.80 -1.53 7.10
N ARG A 268 -17.00 -0.80 6.30
CA ARG A 268 -16.94 -0.92 4.84
C ARG A 268 -15.86 -1.88 4.35
N ARG A 269 -16.00 -3.18 4.62
CA ARG A 269 -14.99 -4.20 4.28
C ARG A 269 -15.38 -5.07 3.10
N ALA A 270 -16.66 -5.17 2.77
CA ALA A 270 -17.14 -5.91 1.60
C ALA A 270 -16.55 -5.30 0.33
N VAL A 271 -16.12 -6.16 -0.60
CA VAL A 271 -15.39 -5.75 -1.81
C VAL A 271 -16.26 -5.98 -3.04
N LEU A 272 -16.32 -4.97 -3.91
CA LEU A 272 -16.89 -5.07 -5.24
C LEU A 272 -15.75 -4.99 -6.26
N ILE A 273 -15.67 -5.98 -7.16
CA ILE A 273 -14.73 -6.01 -8.28
C ILE A 273 -15.51 -5.91 -9.59
N GLY A 274 -15.01 -5.07 -10.50
CA GLY A 274 -15.58 -4.87 -11.84
C GLY A 274 -14.51 -4.67 -12.91
N GLN A 275 -14.94 -4.46 -14.16
CA GLN A 275 -14.08 -4.11 -15.30
C GLN A 275 -14.78 -3.08 -16.21
N GLY A 276 -13.99 -2.32 -16.99
CA GLY A 276 -14.49 -1.36 -17.98
C GLY A 276 -14.81 0.06 -17.47
N ASP A 277 -14.23 0.46 -16.34
CA ASP A 277 -14.51 1.68 -15.57
C ASP A 277 -16.02 1.89 -15.34
N LYS A 278 -16.72 0.81 -14.96
CA LYS A 278 -18.17 0.81 -14.67
C LYS A 278 -18.46 1.16 -13.20
N LEU A 279 -17.52 0.89 -12.30
CA LEU A 279 -17.68 1.20 -10.88
C LEU A 279 -17.45 2.68 -10.60
N VAL A 280 -18.15 3.21 -9.58
CA VAL A 280 -17.91 4.53 -9.00
C VAL A 280 -18.06 4.40 -7.49
N GLY A 281 -17.09 4.87 -6.73
CA GLY A 281 -17.19 4.81 -5.27
C GLY A 281 -15.86 4.94 -4.55
N GLU A 282 -15.89 4.48 -3.31
CA GLU A 282 -14.78 4.48 -2.39
C GLU A 282 -14.15 3.10 -2.33
N ALA A 283 -12.85 3.03 -2.02
CA ALA A 283 -12.13 1.78 -1.81
C ALA A 283 -11.35 1.82 -0.50
N SER A 284 -11.46 0.76 0.28
CA SER A 284 -10.64 0.54 1.45
C SER A 284 -9.19 0.33 1.02
N ARG A 285 -8.24 1.00 1.67
CA ARG A 285 -6.81 0.80 1.38
C ARG A 285 -6.38 -0.62 1.75
N LEU A 286 -6.98 -1.22 2.78
CA LEU A 286 -6.77 -2.61 3.16
C LEU A 286 -7.24 -3.55 2.06
N ALA A 287 -8.44 -3.34 1.53
CA ALA A 287 -8.96 -4.14 0.43
C ALA A 287 -8.07 -4.02 -0.83
N VAL A 288 -7.61 -2.82 -1.17
CA VAL A 288 -6.70 -2.61 -2.31
C VAL A 288 -5.36 -3.31 -2.11
N ALA A 289 -4.75 -3.16 -0.93
CA ALA A 289 -3.48 -3.80 -0.61
C ALA A 289 -3.59 -5.34 -0.66
N GLU A 290 -4.67 -5.89 -0.10
CA GLU A 290 -4.94 -7.31 -0.11
C GLU A 290 -5.19 -7.82 -1.53
N ALA A 291 -5.99 -7.12 -2.34
CA ALA A 291 -6.21 -7.44 -3.75
C ALA A 291 -4.89 -7.52 -4.53
N CYS A 292 -3.94 -6.61 -4.25
CA CYS A 292 -2.63 -6.63 -4.90
C CYS A 292 -1.83 -7.88 -4.57
N ILE A 293 -1.87 -8.34 -3.32
CA ILE A 293 -1.17 -9.55 -2.89
C ILE A 293 -1.83 -10.79 -3.49
N GLN A 294 -3.15 -10.85 -3.50
CA GLN A 294 -3.91 -11.96 -4.07
C GLN A 294 -3.67 -12.08 -5.58
N ALA A 295 -3.60 -10.95 -6.29
CA ALA A 295 -3.29 -10.91 -7.72
C ALA A 295 -1.89 -11.45 -8.07
N LEU A 296 -0.96 -11.57 -7.11
CA LEU A 296 0.33 -12.21 -7.36
C LEU A 296 0.19 -13.71 -7.67
N ASP A 297 -0.80 -14.37 -7.07
CA ASP A 297 -0.96 -15.83 -7.09
C ASP A 297 -2.16 -16.30 -7.93
N ILE A 298 -3.15 -15.44 -8.14
CA ILE A 298 -4.34 -15.81 -8.92
C ILE A 298 -4.01 -15.69 -10.41
N GLU A 299 -3.61 -16.80 -11.03
CA GLU A 299 -3.10 -16.85 -12.41
C GLU A 299 -4.01 -16.16 -13.44
N PHE A 300 -5.32 -16.42 -13.40
CA PHE A 300 -6.26 -15.89 -14.40
C PHE A 300 -6.44 -14.36 -14.35
N THR A 301 -5.91 -13.67 -13.33
CA THR A 301 -5.87 -12.20 -13.28
C THR A 301 -4.77 -11.60 -14.15
N GLN A 302 -3.91 -12.43 -14.75
CA GLN A 302 -2.86 -11.97 -15.66
C GLN A 302 -3.44 -11.33 -16.91
N GLY A 303 -2.84 -10.22 -17.34
CA GLY A 303 -3.24 -9.45 -18.52
C GLY A 303 -4.54 -8.67 -18.34
N LYS A 304 -5.05 -8.55 -17.10
CA LYS A 304 -6.35 -7.94 -16.80
C LYS A 304 -6.23 -6.72 -15.92
N ALA A 305 -7.17 -5.79 -16.11
CA ALA A 305 -7.40 -4.65 -15.25
C ALA A 305 -8.73 -4.82 -14.51
N TYR A 306 -8.72 -4.62 -13.20
CA TYR A 306 -9.89 -4.76 -12.33
C TYR A 306 -10.13 -3.46 -11.58
N GLU A 307 -11.38 -3.00 -11.52
CA GLU A 307 -11.80 -1.96 -10.59
C GLU A 307 -12.11 -2.55 -9.22
N ILE A 308 -11.83 -1.78 -8.17
CA ILE A 308 -12.15 -2.16 -6.80
C ILE A 308 -12.81 -1.02 -6.04
N ASN A 309 -13.94 -1.35 -5.41
CA ASN A 309 -14.63 -0.52 -4.42
C ASN A 309 -14.84 -1.31 -3.13
N SER A 310 -15.13 -0.58 -2.04
CA SER A 310 -15.51 -1.13 -0.75
C SER A 310 -16.85 -0.57 -0.30
N VAL A 311 -17.71 -1.47 0.18
CA VAL A 311 -19.07 -1.21 0.66
C VAL A 311 -19.24 -1.76 2.07
N GLU A 312 -20.31 -1.33 2.74
CA GLU A 312 -20.64 -1.83 4.07
C GLU A 312 -20.84 -3.35 4.07
N GLY A 313 -20.27 -4.03 5.07
CA GLY A 313 -20.31 -5.48 5.21
C GLY A 313 -18.94 -6.10 5.47
N GLU A 314 -18.93 -7.42 5.68
CA GLU A 314 -17.70 -8.19 5.83
C GLU A 314 -16.95 -8.36 4.51
N GLY A 315 -15.62 -8.25 4.59
CA GLY A 315 -14.73 -8.40 3.45
C GLY A 315 -14.23 -9.82 3.25
N PRO A 316 -13.57 -10.09 2.12
CA PRO A 316 -12.91 -11.37 1.88
C PRO A 316 -11.75 -11.63 2.87
N GLY A 317 -11.23 -10.59 3.55
CA GLY A 317 -10.04 -10.72 4.39
C GLY A 317 -8.88 -11.28 3.56
N SER A 318 -8.11 -12.21 4.13
CA SER A 318 -7.05 -12.92 3.40
C SER A 318 -7.49 -14.21 2.70
N ASP A 319 -8.80 -14.49 2.64
CA ASP A 319 -9.34 -15.71 2.04
C ASP A 319 -9.19 -15.70 0.51
N GLN A 320 -8.21 -16.47 0.03
CA GLN A 320 -7.88 -16.52 -1.39
C GLN A 320 -9.05 -17.02 -2.25
N GLN A 321 -9.90 -17.93 -1.75
CA GLN A 321 -11.01 -18.46 -2.54
C GLN A 321 -12.07 -17.38 -2.77
N LYS A 322 -12.38 -16.58 -1.74
CA LYS A 322 -13.28 -15.41 -1.89
C LYS A 322 -12.71 -14.40 -2.90
N TRP A 323 -11.41 -14.13 -2.85
CA TRP A 323 -10.76 -13.26 -3.84
C TRP A 323 -10.83 -13.82 -5.26
N ARG A 324 -10.63 -15.13 -5.45
CA ARG A 324 -10.78 -15.79 -6.75
C ARG A 324 -12.21 -15.62 -7.29
N GLU A 325 -13.22 -15.83 -6.44
CA GLU A 325 -14.62 -15.65 -6.83
C GLU A 325 -14.93 -14.20 -7.21
N LEU A 326 -14.45 -13.22 -6.45
CA LEU A 326 -14.59 -11.79 -6.76
C LEU A 326 -13.97 -11.43 -8.12
N PHE A 327 -12.72 -11.84 -8.36
CA PHE A 327 -12.05 -11.56 -9.65
C PHE A 327 -12.74 -12.27 -10.82
N LYS A 328 -13.21 -13.51 -10.63
CA LYS A 328 -13.88 -14.28 -11.69
C LYS A 328 -15.24 -13.68 -12.04
N THR A 329 -15.98 -13.21 -11.05
CA THR A 329 -17.32 -12.60 -11.27
C THR A 329 -17.23 -11.33 -12.11
N ALA A 330 -16.14 -10.56 -11.98
CA ALA A 330 -15.94 -9.34 -12.75
C ALA A 330 -15.81 -9.58 -14.27
N GLU A 331 -15.40 -10.77 -14.71
CA GLU A 331 -15.31 -11.12 -16.14
C GLU A 331 -16.68 -11.35 -16.79
N THR A 332 -17.70 -11.58 -15.97
CA THR A 332 -19.06 -11.91 -16.44
C THR A 332 -20.00 -10.69 -16.49
N GLN A 333 -19.51 -9.47 -16.22
CA GLN A 333 -20.30 -8.25 -16.02
C GLN A 333 -20.13 -7.18 -17.11
#